data_AF-A0A2T2SK09-F1
#
_entry.id   AF-A0A2T2SK09-F1
#
_cell.length_a   1.000
_cell.length_b   1.000
_cell.length_c   1.000
_cell.angle_alpha   90.00
_cell.angle_beta   90.00
_cell.angle_gamma   90.00
#
_symmetry.space_group_name_H-M   'P 1'
#
loop_
_entity.id
_entity.type
_entity.pdbx_description
1 polymer ?
#
loop_
_entity_poly.entity_id
_entity_poly.type
_entity_poly.pdbx_seq_one_letter_code
_entity_poly.pdbx_strand_id
1 'polypeptide(L)'
;ALLGLLYDQRVRAESAFTGPLRLKDRLGHLDMEKVAEMDFDAFQEHFAESPAVHRFINKMAENTQKVAAHIAEEYDGDAANLWNDGADLDTVEKRLQDFPGFGPAKASKIKYVLHYFGHRDFSE
;
A
#
# COMPACT_ATOMS: atom_id res chain seq x y z
N ALA A 1 3.99 -2.40 -4.99
CA ALA A 1 4.38 -0.97 -4.90
C ALA A 1 3.70 -0.25 -3.74
N LEU A 2 2.38 0.01 -3.80
CA LEU A 2 1.63 0.89 -2.88
C LEU A 2 1.81 0.57 -1.39
N LEU A 3 1.47 -0.64 -0.95
CA LEU A 3 1.57 -1.02 0.47
C LEU A 3 3.00 -1.01 1.00
N GLY A 4 3.99 -1.33 0.16
CA GLY A 4 5.40 -1.23 0.55
C GLY A 4 5.80 0.21 0.85
N LEU A 5 5.33 1.17 0.04
CA LEU A 5 5.53 2.59 0.31
C LEU A 5 4.76 3.06 1.55
N LEU A 6 3.52 2.58 1.76
CA LEU A 6 2.76 2.84 2.99
C LEU A 6 3.58 2.45 4.23
N TYR A 7 4.20 1.27 4.20
CA TYR A 7 4.98 0.69 5.29
C TYR A 7 6.39 1.27 5.43
N ASP A 8 6.86 2.13 4.51
CA ASP A 8 8.14 2.84 4.63
C ASP A 8 8.05 3.95 5.70
N GLN A 9 7.91 3.53 6.95
CA GLN A 9 7.71 4.38 8.11
C GLN A 9 8.62 3.94 9.25
N ARG A 10 9.78 4.60 9.37
CA ARG A 10 10.77 4.38 10.43
C ARG A 10 11.21 2.90 10.50
N VAL A 11 11.37 2.27 9.34
CA VAL A 11 11.95 0.94 9.13
C VAL A 11 12.86 1.01 7.91
N ARG A 12 13.64 -0.04 7.64
CA ARG A 12 14.41 -0.11 6.40
C ARG A 12 13.48 -0.41 5.23
N ALA A 13 13.80 0.09 4.03
CA ALA A 13 12.99 -0.14 2.83
C ALA A 13 12.81 -1.64 2.56
N GLU A 14 13.86 -2.44 2.71
CA GLU A 14 13.80 -3.89 2.50
C GLU A 14 12.75 -4.55 3.42
N SER A 15 12.66 -4.12 4.68
CA SER A 15 11.63 -4.57 5.62
C SER A 15 10.23 -4.10 5.22
N ALA A 16 10.08 -2.84 4.84
CA ALA A 16 8.80 -2.27 4.41
C ALA A 16 8.24 -3.00 3.19
N PHE A 17 9.05 -3.22 2.16
CA PHE A 17 8.64 -3.88 0.91
C PHE A 17 8.51 -5.40 1.01
N THR A 18 9.06 -6.03 2.07
CA THR A 18 8.76 -7.43 2.41
C THR A 18 7.39 -7.58 3.08
N GLY A 19 6.89 -6.54 3.76
CA GLY A 19 5.62 -6.56 4.48
C GLY A 19 4.41 -7.02 3.64
N PRO A 20 4.16 -6.45 2.44
CA PRO A 20 3.03 -6.87 1.60
C PRO A 20 3.11 -8.32 1.16
N LEU A 21 4.33 -8.86 0.97
CA LEU A 21 4.50 -10.28 0.64
C LEU A 21 4.11 -11.18 1.82
N ARG A 22 4.54 -10.85 3.05
CA ARG A 22 4.11 -11.59 4.25
C ARG A 22 2.59 -11.57 4.41
N LEU A 23 1.97 -10.41 4.19
CA LEU A 23 0.53 -10.29 4.27
C LEU A 23 -0.16 -11.16 3.21
N LYS A 24 0.34 -11.14 1.97
CA LYS A 24 -0.14 -12.01 0.89
C LYS A 24 -0.04 -13.49 1.24
N ASP A 25 1.11 -13.93 1.77
CA ASP A 25 1.35 -15.33 2.10
C ASP A 25 0.41 -15.82 3.22
N ARG A 26 0.09 -14.96 4.19
CA ARG A 26 -0.80 -15.28 5.32
C ARG A 26 -2.26 -15.33 4.93
N LEU A 27 -2.70 -14.39 4.10
CA LEU A 27 -4.08 -14.33 3.62
C LEU A 27 -4.32 -15.30 2.45
N GLY A 28 -3.26 -15.75 1.77
CA GLY A 28 -3.33 -16.47 0.50
C GLY A 28 -3.67 -15.57 -0.70
N HIS A 29 -3.92 -14.29 -0.47
CA HIS A 29 -4.23 -13.28 -1.48
C HIS A 29 -3.78 -11.89 -1.00
N LEU A 30 -3.81 -10.92 -1.90
CA LEU A 30 -3.65 -9.51 -1.55
C LEU A 30 -4.64 -8.69 -2.38
N ASP A 31 -5.90 -9.01 -2.15
CA ASP A 31 -7.08 -8.48 -2.84
C ASP A 31 -7.64 -7.37 -1.96
N MET A 32 -7.74 -6.15 -2.51
CA MET A 32 -8.06 -4.97 -1.71
C MET A 32 -9.52 -4.95 -1.25
N GLU A 33 -10.46 -5.45 -2.06
CA GLU A 33 -11.86 -5.57 -1.67
C GLU A 33 -11.99 -6.51 -0.46
N LYS A 34 -11.40 -7.70 -0.57
CA LYS A 34 -11.43 -8.67 0.54
C LYS A 34 -10.76 -8.13 1.79
N VAL A 35 -9.60 -7.47 1.67
CA VAL A 35 -8.90 -6.89 2.82
C VAL A 35 -9.74 -5.79 3.49
N ALA A 36 -10.45 -4.98 2.71
CA ALA A 36 -11.32 -3.92 3.21
C ALA A 36 -12.53 -4.47 3.99
N GLU A 37 -13.09 -5.60 3.54
CA GLU A 37 -14.27 -6.23 4.16
C GLU A 37 -13.96 -7.14 5.35
N MET A 38 -12.68 -7.49 5.57
CA MET A 38 -12.29 -8.32 6.71
C MET A 38 -12.61 -7.65 8.05
N ASP A 39 -13.05 -8.45 9.03
CA ASP A 39 -13.08 -8.04 10.43
C ASP A 39 -11.69 -7.54 10.87
N PHE A 40 -11.64 -6.38 11.51
CA PHE A 40 -10.38 -5.72 11.83
C PHE A 40 -9.53 -6.53 12.82
N ASP A 41 -10.15 -7.15 13.83
CA ASP A 41 -9.42 -7.90 14.84
C ASP A 41 -8.79 -9.15 14.21
N ALA A 42 -9.55 -9.86 13.37
CA ALA A 42 -9.03 -11.00 12.60
C ALA A 42 -7.91 -10.58 11.61
N PHE A 43 -8.09 -9.47 10.90
CA PHE A 43 -7.04 -8.95 10.00
C PHE A 43 -5.76 -8.56 10.76
N GLN A 44 -5.92 -7.92 11.93
CA GLN A 44 -4.81 -7.52 12.77
C GLN A 44 -4.02 -8.73 13.29
N GLU A 45 -4.67 -9.87 13.57
CA GLU A 45 -3.98 -11.11 13.94
C GLU A 45 -3.02 -11.59 12.85
N HIS A 46 -3.46 -11.63 11.59
CA HIS A 46 -2.59 -11.95 10.45
C HIS A 46 -1.46 -10.92 10.30
N PHE A 47 -1.73 -9.65 10.57
CA PHE A 47 -0.72 -8.60 10.50
C PHE A 47 0.35 -8.74 11.61
N ALA A 48 -0.07 -9.22 12.79
CA ALA A 48 0.74 -9.36 14.01
C ALA A 48 1.55 -10.66 14.07
N GLU A 49 1.19 -11.69 13.31
CA GLU A 49 1.89 -12.98 13.30
C GLU A 49 3.40 -12.80 13.12
N SER A 50 4.20 -13.50 13.93
CA SER A 50 5.65 -13.33 13.97
C SER A 50 6.37 -14.06 12.82
N PRO A 51 7.31 -13.41 12.12
CA PRO A 51 7.70 -11.99 12.24
C PRO A 51 6.62 -11.04 11.71
N ALA A 52 6.25 -10.00 12.47
CA ALA A 52 5.14 -9.11 12.10
C ALA A 52 5.31 -8.47 10.71
N VAL A 53 4.19 -8.15 10.06
CA VAL A 53 4.18 -7.43 8.76
C VAL A 53 4.88 -6.08 8.91
N HIS A 54 4.59 -5.36 10.00
CA HIS A 54 5.25 -4.10 10.36
C HIS A 54 5.37 -3.96 11.88
N ARG A 55 6.39 -3.23 12.37
CA ARG A 55 6.59 -3.02 13.82
C ARG A 55 5.53 -2.13 14.49
N PHE A 56 4.81 -1.34 13.70
CA PHE A 56 3.65 -0.54 14.12
C PHE A 56 2.37 -1.27 13.72
N ILE A 57 2.10 -2.41 14.34
CA ILE A 57 1.06 -3.36 13.95
C ILE A 57 -0.30 -2.67 13.82
N ASN A 58 -0.85 -2.17 14.92
CA ASN A 58 -2.22 -1.64 14.94
C ASN A 58 -2.40 -0.49 13.93
N LYS A 59 -1.43 0.43 13.87
CA LYS A 59 -1.56 1.60 12.99
C LYS A 59 -1.42 1.24 11.51
N MET A 60 -0.51 0.33 11.18
CA MET A 60 -0.34 -0.08 9.78
C MET A 60 -1.44 -1.04 9.33
N ALA A 61 -1.97 -1.89 10.21
CA ALA A 61 -3.16 -2.68 9.90
C ALA A 61 -4.35 -1.77 9.59
N GLU A 62 -4.64 -0.79 10.46
CA GLU A 62 -5.72 0.19 10.26
C GLU A 62 -5.54 0.96 8.94
N ASN A 63 -4.35 1.50 8.69
CA ASN A 63 -4.09 2.21 7.43
C ASN A 63 -4.20 1.29 6.21
N THR A 64 -3.81 0.02 6.33
CA THR A 64 -3.90 -0.94 5.22
C THR A 64 -5.35 -1.18 4.83
N GLN A 65 -6.24 -1.44 5.78
CA GLN A 65 -7.66 -1.62 5.46
C GLN A 65 -8.28 -0.35 4.87
N LYS A 66 -7.94 0.83 5.39
CA LYS A 66 -8.45 2.10 4.84
C LYS A 66 -7.95 2.36 3.43
N VAL A 67 -6.68 2.05 3.15
CA VAL A 67 -6.13 2.11 1.78
C VAL A 67 -6.84 1.10 0.89
N ALA A 68 -7.06 -0.12 1.38
CA ALA A 68 -7.75 -1.17 0.63
C ALA A 68 -9.19 -0.78 0.29
N ALA A 69 -9.93 -0.19 1.24
CA ALA A 69 -11.29 0.32 1.01
C ALA A 69 -11.31 1.41 -0.06
N HIS A 70 -10.38 2.37 0.00
CA HIS A 70 -10.28 3.42 -1.01
C HIS A 70 -9.94 2.86 -2.40
N ILE A 71 -9.07 1.85 -2.49
CA ILE A 71 -8.79 1.17 -3.77
C ILE A 71 -10.02 0.41 -4.28
N ALA A 72 -10.75 -0.27 -3.41
CA ALA A 72 -11.98 -0.97 -3.78
C ALA A 72 -13.04 -0.01 -4.32
N GLU A 73 -13.24 1.14 -3.65
CA GLU A 73 -14.29 2.11 -3.98
C GLU A 73 -13.95 2.95 -5.22
N GLU A 74 -12.72 3.46 -5.32
CA GLU A 74 -12.37 4.48 -6.32
C GLU A 74 -11.53 3.94 -7.49
N TYR A 75 -11.02 2.71 -7.38
CA TYR A 75 -10.05 2.15 -8.33
C TYR A 75 -10.37 0.70 -8.73
N ASP A 76 -11.64 0.28 -8.64
CA ASP A 76 -12.12 -1.06 -9.04
C ASP A 76 -11.33 -2.22 -8.39
N GLY A 77 -10.88 -2.03 -7.14
CA GLY A 77 -10.12 -3.03 -6.40
C GLY A 77 -8.66 -3.21 -6.86
N ASP A 78 -8.22 -2.54 -7.93
CA ASP A 78 -6.86 -2.64 -8.47
C ASP A 78 -6.07 -1.35 -8.26
N ALA A 79 -5.05 -1.42 -7.39
CA ALA A 79 -4.15 -0.30 -7.13
C ALA A 79 -3.40 0.19 -8.37
N ALA A 80 -3.27 -0.63 -9.41
CA ALA A 80 -2.65 -0.22 -10.67
C ALA A 80 -3.45 0.88 -11.39
N ASN A 81 -4.77 0.95 -11.19
CA ASN A 81 -5.63 1.99 -11.75
C ASN A 81 -5.32 3.38 -11.20
N LEU A 82 -4.60 3.47 -10.08
CA LEU A 82 -4.09 4.74 -9.54
C LEU A 82 -3.14 5.46 -10.52
N TRP A 83 -2.41 4.70 -11.34
CA TRP A 83 -1.36 5.21 -12.23
C TRP A 83 -1.41 4.71 -13.69
N ASN A 84 -2.33 3.79 -14.04
CA ASN A 84 -2.44 3.22 -15.40
C ASN A 84 -3.47 3.92 -16.31
N ASP A 85 -4.10 5.01 -15.85
CA ASP A 85 -5.10 5.75 -16.61
C ASP A 85 -4.53 6.87 -17.51
N GLY A 86 -3.20 6.92 -17.64
CA GLY A 86 -2.49 7.92 -18.45
C GLY A 86 -2.26 9.26 -17.74
N ALA A 87 -2.56 9.36 -16.44
CA ALA A 87 -2.24 10.55 -15.64
C ALA A 87 -0.71 10.74 -15.49
N ASP A 88 -0.25 11.98 -15.33
CA ASP A 88 1.16 12.27 -15.04
C ASP A 88 1.57 11.90 -13.60
N LEU A 89 2.87 11.83 -13.33
CA LEU A 89 3.38 11.48 -11.99
C LEU A 89 2.93 12.46 -10.90
N ASP A 90 2.74 13.74 -11.22
CA ASP A 90 2.26 14.75 -10.27
C ASP A 90 0.81 14.50 -9.86
N THR A 91 -0.03 14.08 -10.81
CA THR A 91 -1.42 13.66 -10.53
C THR A 91 -1.45 12.38 -9.71
N VAL A 92 -0.61 11.40 -10.03
CA VAL A 92 -0.48 10.16 -9.23
C VAL A 92 -0.04 10.48 -7.80
N GLU A 93 0.96 11.37 -7.63
CA GLU A 93 1.40 11.83 -6.31
C GLU A 93 0.24 12.48 -5.54
N LYS A 94 -0.54 13.36 -6.19
CA LYS A 94 -1.69 14.02 -5.57
C LYS A 94 -2.75 13.02 -5.13
N ARG A 95 -3.12 12.06 -5.98
CA ARG A 95 -4.07 10.99 -5.63
C ARG A 95 -3.60 10.21 -4.40
N LEU A 96 -2.31 9.88 -4.33
CA LEU A 96 -1.75 9.20 -3.16
C LEU A 96 -1.91 9.99 -1.86
N GLN A 97 -1.91 11.33 -1.91
CA GLN A 97 -2.07 12.15 -0.70
C GLN A 97 -3.47 12.07 -0.08
N ASP A 98 -4.48 11.59 -0.83
CA ASP A 98 -5.82 11.33 -0.32
C ASP A 98 -5.89 10.06 0.56
N PHE A 99 -4.85 9.21 0.49
CA PHE A 99 -4.79 7.97 1.24
C PHE A 99 -4.21 8.17 2.65
N PRO A 100 -4.78 7.50 3.69
CA PRO A 100 -4.25 7.60 5.03
C PRO A 100 -2.82 7.03 5.12
N GLY A 101 -1.93 7.82 5.71
CA GLY A 101 -0.52 7.44 5.87
C GLY A 101 0.41 7.94 4.76
N PHE A 102 -0.11 8.66 3.76
CA PHE A 102 0.64 9.29 2.67
C PHE A 102 0.66 10.81 2.81
N GLY A 103 1.60 11.33 3.61
CA GLY A 103 1.91 12.76 3.58
C GLY A 103 2.74 13.15 2.34
N PRO A 104 2.91 14.46 2.04
CA PRO A 104 3.58 14.93 0.83
C PRO A 104 4.98 14.33 0.62
N ALA A 105 5.78 14.24 1.69
CA ALA A 105 7.12 13.66 1.62
C ALA A 105 7.15 12.15 1.32
N LYS A 106 6.09 11.42 1.65
CA LYS A 106 5.98 9.99 1.31
C LYS A 106 5.40 9.81 -0.09
N ALA A 107 4.36 10.59 -0.42
CA ALA A 107 3.73 10.55 -1.73
C ALA A 107 4.75 10.83 -2.85
N SER A 108 5.64 11.81 -2.67
CA SER A 108 6.68 12.14 -3.67
C SER A 108 7.71 11.05 -3.96
N LYS A 109 7.78 10.02 -3.11
CA LYS A 109 8.61 8.84 -3.37
C LYS A 109 7.98 7.89 -4.41
N ILE A 110 6.69 8.04 -4.72
CA ILE A 110 5.96 7.09 -5.58
C ILE A 110 6.64 6.90 -6.93
N LYS A 111 7.15 7.97 -7.56
CA LYS A 111 7.87 7.88 -8.84
C LYS A 111 9.05 6.92 -8.81
N TYR A 112 9.82 6.90 -7.72
CA TYR A 112 10.95 5.98 -7.57
C TYR A 112 10.48 4.55 -7.37
N VAL A 113 9.37 4.37 -6.64
CA VAL A 113 8.77 3.06 -6.39
C VAL A 113 8.19 2.50 -7.69
N LEU A 114 7.41 3.29 -8.45
CA LEU A 114 6.84 2.85 -9.72
C LEU A 114 7.94 2.48 -10.72
N HIS A 115 8.99 3.29 -10.82
CA HIS A 115 10.16 2.98 -11.65
C HIS A 115 10.85 1.68 -11.22
N TYR A 116 11.13 1.52 -9.93
CA TYR A 116 11.79 0.32 -9.41
C TYR A 116 11.00 -0.98 -9.68
N PHE A 117 9.66 -0.92 -9.56
CA PHE A 117 8.78 -2.06 -9.82
C PHE A 117 8.37 -2.20 -11.31
N GLY A 118 8.91 -1.37 -12.21
CA GLY A 118 8.65 -1.44 -13.65
C GLY A 118 7.23 -1.04 -14.05
N HIS A 119 6.56 -0.23 -13.23
CA HIS A 119 5.21 0.26 -13.54
C HIS A 119 5.23 1.50 -14.44
N ARG A 120 6.20 2.41 -14.27
CA ARG A 120 6.34 3.67 -15.04
C ARG A 120 7.79 4.13 -15.14
N ASP A 121 8.14 4.86 -16.19
CA ASP A 121 9.44 5.56 -16.28
C ASP A 121 9.36 7.01 -15.75
N PHE A 122 10.49 7.63 -15.44
CA PHE A 122 10.55 9.06 -15.06
C PHE A 122 10.22 10.02 -16.20
N SER A 123 10.21 9.52 -17.43
CA SER A 123 9.85 10.28 -18.63
C SER A 123 8.34 10.34 -18.89
N GLU A 124 7.56 9.54 -18.15
CA GLU A 124 6.10 9.43 -18.24
C GLU A 124 5.35 10.23 -17.15
#